data_AF-A0A074LLL6-F1
#
_entry.id   AF-A0A074LLL6-F1
#
_cell.length_a   1.000
_cell.length_b   1.000
_cell.length_c   1.000
_cell.angle_alpha   90.00
_cell.angle_beta   90.00
_cell.angle_gamma   90.00
#
_symmetry.space_group_name_H-M   'P 1'
#
loop_
_entity.id
_entity.type
_entity.pdbx_description
1 polymer ?
#
loop_
_entity_poly.entity_id
_entity_poly.type
_entity_poly.pdbx_seq_one_letter_code
_entity_poly.pdbx_strand_id
1 'polypeptide(L)'
;MKFAKLVPGCRVPSMMEDRANHLLTRFDFKYPDQIDIREICDYYKIKIRASTEPDLTFSVCTGFRKGYIYIQKGVDYLQFKELCGEEFAHLYLHTISQTETTKHLHAKQERQAKDFSTYLYMPLQMMEEVLLSYDQAVDISQLAEEFLVSEEFVYYRLSLLFPDRVDAIARAKGRFGYVQWLE
;
A
#
# COMPACT_ATOMS: atom_id res chain seq x y z
N MET A 1 6.40 22.48 9.64
CA MET A 1 6.07 21.44 10.65
C MET A 1 5.78 20.15 9.88
N LYS A 2 6.28 18.97 10.30
CA LYS A 2 6.14 17.71 9.52
C LYS A 2 4.69 17.19 9.51
N PHE A 3 4.26 16.57 8.41
CA PHE A 3 2.92 15.97 8.25
C PHE A 3 2.62 14.90 9.31
N ALA A 4 3.64 14.20 9.79
CA ALA A 4 3.60 13.25 10.89
C ALA A 4 3.10 13.85 12.21
N LYS A 5 3.08 15.19 12.36
CA LYS A 5 2.47 15.86 13.53
C LYS A 5 0.97 16.07 13.41
N LEU A 6 0.42 15.96 12.20
CA LEU A 6 -1.01 15.99 11.90
C LEU A 6 -1.65 14.63 12.22
N VAL A 7 -0.87 13.58 11.97
CA VAL A 7 -1.13 12.24 12.45
C VAL A 7 -1.08 12.28 13.99
N PRO A 8 -2.01 11.60 14.71
CA PRO A 8 -2.11 11.70 16.17
C PRO A 8 -0.73 11.63 16.82
N GLY A 9 -0.38 12.61 17.66
CA GLY A 9 1.00 12.93 18.11
C GLY A 9 1.76 11.82 18.87
N CYS A 10 1.18 10.62 18.97
CA CYS A 10 1.75 9.41 19.54
C CYS A 10 1.62 8.20 18.58
N ARG A 11 1.60 8.39 17.26
CA ARG A 11 1.50 7.25 16.33
C ARG A 11 2.78 6.42 16.38
N VAL A 12 2.68 5.30 17.08
CA VAL A 12 3.60 4.17 16.93
C VAL A 12 3.30 3.55 15.56
N PRO A 13 4.28 3.44 14.65
CA PRO A 13 4.09 2.72 13.40
C PRO A 13 3.51 1.34 13.65
N SER A 14 2.57 0.93 12.80
CA SER A 14 2.07 -0.43 12.90
C SER A 14 3.17 -1.42 12.51
N MET A 15 3.09 -2.66 12.99
CA MET A 15 4.04 -3.70 12.57
C MET A 15 4.05 -3.90 11.04
N MET A 16 2.93 -3.64 10.35
CA MET A 16 2.89 -3.75 8.87
C MET A 16 3.62 -2.59 8.21
N GLU A 17 3.50 -1.39 8.76
CA GLU A 17 4.23 -0.21 8.29
C GLU A 17 5.74 -0.37 8.47
N ASP A 18 6.18 -0.83 9.65
CA ASP A 18 7.60 -1.10 9.89
C ASP A 18 8.16 -2.15 8.92
N ARG A 19 7.39 -3.21 8.63
CA ARG A 19 7.79 -4.24 7.68
C ARG A 19 7.85 -3.72 6.24
N ALA A 20 6.89 -2.88 5.82
CA ALA A 20 6.87 -2.27 4.50
C ALA A 20 8.05 -1.31 4.33
N ASN A 21 8.26 -0.41 5.30
CA ASN A 21 9.40 0.50 5.31
C ASN A 21 10.74 -0.25 5.31
N HIS A 22 10.87 -1.32 6.10
CA HIS A 22 12.07 -2.17 6.10
C HIS A 22 12.29 -2.91 4.78
N LEU A 23 11.22 -3.26 4.04
CA LEU A 23 11.39 -3.80 2.69
C LEU A 23 11.94 -2.73 1.75
N LEU A 24 11.38 -1.53 1.80
CA LEU A 24 11.76 -0.42 0.92
C LEU A 24 13.23 0.00 1.09
N THR A 25 13.84 -0.21 2.27
CA THR A 25 15.28 0.08 2.45
C THR A 25 16.22 -0.79 1.60
N ARG A 26 15.71 -1.83 0.93
CA ARG A 26 16.48 -2.67 0.00
C ARG A 26 16.56 -2.08 -1.41
N PHE A 27 15.81 -1.02 -1.66
CA PHE A 27 15.68 -0.35 -2.96
C PHE A 27 16.03 1.13 -2.78
N ASP A 28 16.52 1.78 -3.84
CA ASP A 28 16.80 3.24 -3.83
C ASP A 28 15.60 4.04 -4.36
N PHE A 29 14.38 3.66 -3.95
CA PHE A 29 13.17 4.37 -4.32
C PHE A 29 13.06 5.67 -3.52
N LYS A 30 13.05 6.80 -4.22
CA LYS A 30 12.99 8.16 -3.66
C LYS A 30 11.64 8.80 -3.88
N TYR A 31 10.95 8.43 -4.96
CA TYR A 31 9.66 8.99 -5.35
C TYR A 31 8.60 7.90 -5.44
N PRO A 32 7.31 8.24 -5.23
CA PRO A 32 6.22 7.26 -5.25
C PRO A 32 6.11 6.42 -6.53
N ASP A 33 6.30 7.08 -7.68
CA ASP A 33 6.24 6.49 -9.02
C ASP A 33 7.35 5.46 -9.28
N GLN A 34 8.43 5.50 -8.49
CA GLN A 34 9.55 4.57 -8.58
C GLN A 34 9.27 3.23 -7.91
N ILE A 35 8.25 3.12 -7.06
CA ILE A 35 7.94 1.85 -6.39
C ILE A 35 7.37 0.88 -7.43
N ASP A 36 8.24 0.02 -7.94
CA ASP A 36 7.91 -1.03 -8.91
C ASP A 36 7.79 -2.40 -8.24
N ILE A 37 6.57 -2.92 -8.22
CA ILE A 37 6.27 -4.24 -7.65
C ILE A 37 6.95 -5.38 -8.41
N ARG A 38 7.25 -5.22 -9.70
CA ARG A 38 7.95 -6.23 -10.50
C ARG A 38 9.39 -6.35 -10.04
N GLU A 39 10.07 -5.22 -9.83
CA GLU A 39 11.43 -5.19 -9.28
C GLU A 39 11.48 -5.84 -7.89
N ILE A 40 10.50 -5.51 -7.04
CA ILE A 40 10.37 -6.14 -5.71
C ILE A 40 10.17 -7.65 -5.85
N CYS A 41 9.24 -8.10 -6.69
CA CYS A 41 8.97 -9.52 -6.92
C CYS A 41 10.22 -10.26 -7.43
N ASP A 42 10.96 -9.67 -8.38
CA ASP A 42 12.18 -10.24 -8.94
C ASP A 42 13.27 -10.40 -7.88
N TYR A 43 13.45 -9.41 -6.99
CA TYR A 43 14.38 -9.50 -5.85
C TYR A 43 14.10 -10.73 -4.97
N TYR A 44 12.82 -11.03 -4.74
CA TYR A 44 12.39 -12.19 -3.95
C TYR A 44 12.22 -13.47 -4.77
N LYS A 45 12.54 -13.46 -6.08
CA LYS A 45 12.34 -14.61 -6.99
C LYS A 45 10.87 -15.06 -7.07
N ILE A 46 9.95 -14.10 -6.95
CA ILE A 46 8.51 -14.29 -7.14
C ILE A 46 8.18 -14.04 -8.60
N LYS A 47 7.52 -14.99 -9.25
CA LYS A 47 7.19 -14.90 -10.68
C LYS A 47 5.74 -14.50 -10.87
N ILE A 48 5.52 -13.42 -11.60
CA ILE A 48 4.18 -12.94 -11.95
C ILE A 48 3.73 -13.62 -13.25
N ARG A 49 2.51 -14.16 -13.27
CA ARG A 49 1.90 -14.86 -14.40
C ARG A 49 0.47 -14.40 -14.59
N ALA A 50 -0.05 -14.58 -15.80
CA ALA A 50 -1.49 -14.47 -16.02
C ALA A 50 -2.20 -15.66 -15.37
N SER A 51 -3.31 -15.40 -14.69
CA SER A 51 -4.18 -16.42 -14.15
C SER A 51 -4.83 -17.24 -15.27
N THR A 52 -5.01 -18.54 -15.00
CA THR A 52 -5.81 -19.41 -15.87
C THR A 52 -7.30 -19.12 -15.73
N GLU A 53 -7.70 -18.57 -14.59
CA GLU A 53 -9.07 -18.14 -14.28
C GLU A 53 -9.19 -16.62 -14.53
N PRO A 54 -10.09 -16.16 -15.42
CA PRO A 54 -10.12 -14.76 -15.86
C PRO A 54 -10.27 -13.73 -14.73
N ASP A 55 -11.01 -14.06 -13.68
CA ASP A 55 -11.45 -13.15 -12.61
C ASP A 55 -10.83 -13.49 -11.24
N LEU A 56 -9.75 -14.28 -11.23
CA LEU A 56 -9.10 -14.72 -10.00
C LEU A 56 -7.64 -14.28 -9.98
N THR A 57 -7.31 -13.49 -8.95
CA THR A 57 -5.93 -13.20 -8.55
C THR A 57 -5.59 -14.01 -7.30
N PHE A 58 -4.41 -14.62 -7.26
CA PHE A 58 -3.94 -15.41 -6.12
C PHE A 58 -2.43 -15.64 -6.17
N SER A 59 -1.86 -16.02 -5.03
CA SER A 59 -0.46 -16.40 -4.91
C SER A 59 -0.26 -17.85 -4.47
N VAL A 60 0.84 -18.44 -4.92
CA VAL A 60 1.26 -19.80 -4.57
C VAL A 60 2.67 -19.76 -4.01
N CYS A 61 2.81 -20.05 -2.73
CA CYS A 61 4.09 -20.12 -2.05
C CYS A 61 4.86 -21.40 -2.45
N THR A 62 6.11 -21.26 -2.87
CA THR A 62 7.00 -22.40 -3.19
C THR A 62 8.24 -22.44 -2.29
N GLY A 63 8.31 -21.55 -1.29
CA GLY A 63 9.41 -21.46 -0.35
C GLY A 63 9.36 -20.15 0.43
N PHE A 64 10.29 -19.95 1.36
CA PHE A 64 10.34 -18.73 2.17
C PHE A 64 10.39 -17.47 1.30
N ARG A 65 9.28 -16.72 1.28
CA ARG A 65 9.09 -15.49 0.48
C ARG A 65 9.35 -15.67 -1.01
N LYS A 66 9.02 -16.84 -1.55
CA LYS A 66 9.19 -17.19 -2.97
C LYS A 66 7.91 -17.83 -3.47
N GLY A 67 7.61 -17.65 -4.74
CA GLY A 67 6.41 -18.25 -5.29
C GLY A 67 6.02 -17.71 -6.64
N TYR A 68 4.73 -17.86 -6.92
CA TYR A 68 4.07 -17.34 -8.09
C TYR A 68 2.93 -16.43 -7.66
N ILE A 69 2.75 -15.34 -8.39
CA ILE A 69 1.55 -14.51 -8.32
C ILE A 69 0.84 -14.67 -9.65
N TYR A 70 -0.43 -15.08 -9.61
CA TYR A 70 -1.30 -15.19 -10.77
C TYR A 70 -2.25 -14.00 -10.75
N ILE A 71 -2.17 -13.15 -11.77
CA ILE A 71 -3.00 -11.95 -11.89
C ILE A 71 -4.13 -12.22 -12.87
N GLN A 72 -5.35 -11.83 -12.49
CA GLN A 72 -6.54 -11.89 -13.34
C GLN A 72 -6.34 -11.14 -14.68
N LYS A 73 -7.07 -11.52 -15.72
CA LYS A 73 -6.86 -10.96 -17.07
C LYS A 73 -7.57 -9.62 -17.23
N GLY A 74 -7.04 -8.77 -18.11
CA GLY A 74 -7.72 -7.52 -18.51
C GLY A 74 -7.67 -6.39 -17.48
N VAL A 75 -6.87 -6.52 -16.43
CA VAL A 75 -6.63 -5.43 -15.47
C VAL A 75 -5.77 -4.34 -16.09
N ASP A 76 -6.08 -3.09 -15.75
CA ASP A 76 -5.22 -1.96 -16.05
C ASP A 76 -3.97 -1.94 -15.16
N TYR A 77 -3.11 -0.93 -15.37
CA TYR A 77 -1.86 -0.82 -14.63
C TYR A 77 -2.06 -0.59 -13.12
N LEU A 78 -3.04 0.23 -12.73
CA LEU A 78 -3.30 0.56 -11.32
C LEU A 78 -3.82 -0.67 -10.59
N GLN A 79 -4.82 -1.33 -11.16
CA GLN A 79 -5.36 -2.59 -10.64
C GLN A 79 -4.29 -3.67 -10.58
N PHE A 80 -3.46 -3.81 -11.62
CA PHE A 80 -2.33 -4.74 -11.60
C PHE A 80 -1.39 -4.45 -10.42
N LYS A 81 -1.00 -3.19 -10.22
CA LYS A 81 -0.08 -2.78 -9.15
C LYS A 81 -0.66 -3.12 -7.79
N GLU A 82 -1.91 -2.73 -7.52
CA GLU A 82 -2.58 -2.96 -6.25
C GLU A 82 -2.75 -4.46 -5.94
N LEU A 83 -3.33 -5.22 -6.89
CA LEU A 83 -3.54 -6.66 -6.76
C LEU A 83 -2.21 -7.41 -6.56
N CYS A 84 -1.20 -7.09 -7.37
CA CYS A 84 0.11 -7.72 -7.25
C CYS A 84 0.80 -7.36 -5.92
N GLY A 85 0.57 -6.16 -5.39
CA GLY A 85 1.12 -5.73 -4.10
C GLY A 85 0.52 -6.50 -2.93
N GLU A 86 -0.80 -6.74 -2.96
CA GLU A 86 -1.48 -7.53 -1.94
C GLU A 86 -1.04 -9.00 -1.99
N GLU A 87 -0.97 -9.62 -3.17
CA GLU A 87 -0.46 -10.99 -3.33
C GLU A 87 1.02 -11.14 -2.97
N PHE A 88 1.83 -10.13 -3.27
CA PHE A 88 3.20 -10.07 -2.77
C PHE A 88 3.22 -10.06 -1.25
N ALA A 89 2.34 -9.28 -0.60
CA ALA A 89 2.25 -9.22 0.85
C ALA A 89 1.90 -10.58 1.45
N HIS A 90 1.01 -11.36 0.83
CA HIS A 90 0.73 -12.74 1.24
C HIS A 90 2.00 -13.60 1.25
N LEU A 91 2.77 -13.61 0.17
CA LEU A 91 4.01 -14.39 0.07
C LEU A 91 5.10 -13.88 1.03
N TYR A 92 5.16 -12.57 1.26
CA TYR A 92 6.20 -11.93 2.07
C TYR A 92 5.98 -12.10 3.58
N LEU A 93 4.72 -11.98 4.02
CA LEU A 93 4.32 -12.01 5.43
C LEU A 93 3.99 -13.40 5.92
N HIS A 94 3.34 -14.22 5.08
CA HIS A 94 2.70 -15.46 5.50
C HIS A 94 3.35 -16.65 4.77
N THR A 95 4.17 -17.42 5.49
CA THR A 95 4.64 -18.72 5.01
C THR A 95 3.75 -19.82 5.55
N ILE A 96 2.55 -20.00 4.97
CA ILE A 96 1.55 -20.93 5.53
C ILE A 96 1.06 -21.92 4.48
N SER A 97 1.03 -23.19 4.87
CA SER A 97 0.30 -24.27 4.20
C SER A 97 -1.19 -24.11 4.51
N GLN A 98 -2.05 -24.03 3.49
CA GLN A 98 -3.50 -23.76 3.60
C GLN A 98 -4.32 -24.80 4.42
N THR A 99 -3.67 -25.82 4.97
CA THR A 99 -4.33 -26.94 5.67
C THR A 99 -4.73 -26.67 7.13
N GLU A 100 -4.37 -25.52 7.73
CA GLU A 100 -4.64 -25.23 9.16
C GLU A 100 -5.27 -23.84 9.42
N THR A 101 -5.80 -23.17 8.41
CA THR A 101 -6.31 -21.80 8.56
C THR A 101 -7.80 -21.74 8.94
N THR A 102 -8.10 -21.19 10.13
CA THR A 102 -9.47 -20.82 10.52
C THR A 102 -9.94 -19.58 9.75
N LYS A 103 -11.27 -19.38 9.63
CA LYS A 103 -11.84 -18.15 9.00
C LYS A 103 -11.31 -16.86 9.63
N HIS A 104 -11.12 -16.84 10.94
CA HIS A 104 -10.58 -15.68 11.65
C HIS A 104 -9.10 -15.41 11.30
N LEU A 105 -8.30 -16.46 11.19
CA LEU A 105 -6.90 -16.33 10.79
C LEU A 105 -6.78 -15.85 9.34
N HIS A 106 -7.61 -16.37 8.44
CA HIS A 106 -7.68 -15.91 7.06
C HIS A 106 -8.02 -14.42 6.99
N ALA A 107 -9.11 -13.97 7.62
CA ALA A 107 -9.50 -12.55 7.64
C ALA A 107 -8.40 -11.63 8.20
N LYS A 108 -7.65 -12.11 9.20
CA LYS A 108 -6.49 -11.39 9.75
C LYS A 108 -5.36 -11.28 8.72
N GLN A 109 -5.08 -12.35 7.98
CA GLN A 109 -4.03 -12.38 6.95
C GLN A 109 -4.35 -11.46 5.78
N GLU A 110 -5.60 -11.47 5.31
CA GLU A 110 -6.09 -10.52 4.29
C GLU A 110 -5.90 -9.08 4.76
N ARG A 111 -6.36 -8.76 5.98
CA ARG A 111 -6.18 -7.43 6.56
C ARG A 111 -4.71 -7.03 6.63
N GLN A 112 -3.83 -7.94 7.04
CA GLN A 112 -2.39 -7.68 7.12
C GLN A 112 -1.75 -7.50 5.74
N ALA A 113 -2.17 -8.26 4.75
CA ALA A 113 -1.70 -8.13 3.37
C ALA A 113 -2.10 -6.77 2.80
N LYS A 114 -3.37 -6.38 2.96
CA LYS A 114 -3.90 -5.09 2.53
C LYS A 114 -3.24 -3.91 3.25
N ASP A 115 -3.09 -3.97 4.58
CA ASP A 115 -2.38 -2.93 5.34
C ASP A 115 -0.92 -2.80 4.84
N PHE A 116 -0.22 -3.92 4.65
CA PHE A 116 1.17 -3.92 4.19
C PHE A 116 1.34 -3.36 2.78
N SER A 117 0.53 -3.80 1.81
CA SER A 117 0.60 -3.30 0.43
C SER A 117 0.30 -1.80 0.39
N THR A 118 -0.61 -1.34 1.26
CA THR A 118 -0.95 0.07 1.43
C THR A 118 0.23 0.90 1.96
N TYR A 119 0.92 0.43 2.99
CA TYR A 119 2.14 1.09 3.48
C TYR A 119 3.29 1.00 2.47
N LEU A 120 3.37 -0.08 1.69
CA LEU A 120 4.39 -0.27 0.67
C LEU A 120 4.25 0.77 -0.44
N TYR A 121 3.04 0.97 -0.98
CA TYR A 121 2.84 1.89 -2.09
C TYR A 121 2.68 3.34 -1.64
N MET A 122 2.18 3.61 -0.43
CA MET A 122 2.08 4.97 0.09
C MET A 122 2.84 5.13 1.42
N PRO A 123 4.19 5.08 1.41
CA PRO A 123 4.99 5.28 2.61
C PRO A 123 4.75 6.67 3.19
N LEU A 124 4.65 6.78 4.53
CA LEU A 124 4.35 8.05 5.17
C LEU A 124 5.34 9.14 4.77
N GLN A 125 6.64 8.82 4.69
CA GLN A 125 7.69 9.78 4.31
C GLN A 125 7.44 10.36 2.92
N MET A 126 7.19 9.51 1.92
CA MET A 126 6.90 9.96 0.55
C MET A 126 5.60 10.77 0.50
N MET A 127 4.59 10.41 1.29
CA MET A 127 3.37 11.22 1.41
C MET A 127 3.69 12.61 1.97
N GLU A 128 4.56 12.72 2.98
CA GLU A 128 4.96 14.05 3.49
C GLU A 128 5.64 14.88 2.39
N GLU A 129 6.52 14.25 1.62
CA GLU A 129 7.30 14.92 0.56
C GLU A 129 6.39 15.42 -0.58
N VAL A 130 5.44 14.59 -1.03
CA VAL A 130 4.39 14.99 -1.97
C VAL A 130 3.59 16.15 -1.39
N LEU A 131 3.06 16.04 -0.18
CA LEU A 131 2.27 17.13 0.41
C LEU A 131 3.07 18.43 0.65
N LEU A 132 4.40 18.35 0.72
CA LEU A 132 5.27 19.51 0.84
C LEU A 132 5.58 20.18 -0.51
N SER A 133 5.52 19.44 -1.61
CA SER A 133 5.79 19.95 -2.97
C SER A 133 4.64 20.80 -3.52
N TYR A 134 3.41 20.60 -3.00
CA TYR A 134 2.26 21.43 -3.36
C TYR A 134 2.14 22.67 -2.47
N ASP A 135 1.82 23.79 -3.11
CA ASP A 135 1.52 25.06 -2.42
C ASP A 135 0.05 25.20 -2.04
N GLN A 136 -0.82 24.36 -2.59
CA GLN A 136 -2.25 24.31 -2.35
C GLN A 136 -2.67 23.01 -1.65
N ALA A 137 -3.96 22.90 -1.31
CA ALA A 137 -4.50 21.64 -0.80
C ALA A 137 -4.36 20.54 -1.86
N VAL A 138 -4.00 19.34 -1.41
CA VAL A 138 -3.90 18.14 -2.24
C VAL A 138 -5.14 17.30 -2.00
N ASP A 139 -5.92 17.06 -3.05
CA ASP A 139 -7.09 16.20 -2.99
C ASP A 139 -6.73 14.71 -3.17
N ILE A 140 -7.75 13.84 -3.05
CA ILE A 140 -7.57 12.39 -3.16
C ILE A 140 -7.14 11.98 -4.56
N SER A 141 -7.69 12.61 -5.60
CA SER A 141 -7.34 12.32 -6.99
C SER A 141 -5.87 12.66 -7.27
N GLN A 142 -5.39 13.79 -6.77
CA GLN A 142 -3.98 14.19 -6.88
C GLN A 142 -3.05 13.22 -6.15
N LEU A 143 -3.41 12.77 -4.95
CA LEU A 143 -2.64 11.73 -4.26
C LEU A 143 -2.65 10.40 -5.01
N ALA A 144 -3.79 10.03 -5.62
CA ALA A 144 -3.91 8.80 -6.39
C ALA A 144 -2.98 8.83 -7.62
N GLU A 145 -2.96 9.97 -8.31
CA GLU A 145 -2.07 10.22 -9.46
C GLU A 145 -0.59 10.17 -9.06
N GLU A 146 -0.19 10.89 -8.02
CA GLU A 146 1.21 10.94 -7.54
C GLU A 146 1.74 9.55 -7.18
N PHE A 147 0.90 8.73 -6.52
CA PHE A 147 1.28 7.39 -6.06
C PHE A 147 1.01 6.28 -7.07
N LEU A 148 0.41 6.60 -8.22
CA LEU A 148 -0.04 5.64 -9.23
C LEU A 148 -0.87 4.51 -8.61
N VAL A 149 -1.91 4.89 -7.86
CA VAL A 149 -2.91 3.99 -7.24
C VAL A 149 -4.32 4.55 -7.48
N SER A 150 -5.35 3.80 -7.13
CA SER A 150 -6.74 4.23 -7.15
C SER A 150 -7.09 5.16 -5.99
N GLU A 151 -8.14 5.96 -6.14
CA GLU A 151 -8.66 6.80 -5.06
C GLU A 151 -9.12 5.97 -3.85
N GLU A 152 -9.71 4.78 -4.08
CA GLU A 152 -10.10 3.86 -3.01
C GLU A 152 -8.89 3.43 -2.17
N PHE A 153 -7.75 3.21 -2.83
CA PHE A 153 -6.49 2.89 -2.16
C PHE A 153 -5.99 4.05 -1.30
N VAL A 154 -6.07 5.29 -1.81
CA VAL A 154 -5.73 6.50 -1.05
C VAL A 154 -6.66 6.67 0.16
N TYR A 155 -7.96 6.54 -0.02
CA TYR A 155 -8.93 6.59 1.08
C TYR A 155 -8.61 5.55 2.15
N TYR A 156 -8.30 4.31 1.73
CA TYR A 156 -7.89 3.27 2.65
C TYR A 156 -6.60 3.65 3.39
N ARG A 157 -5.58 4.15 2.68
CA ARG A 157 -4.34 4.62 3.28
C ARG A 157 -4.54 5.70 4.34
N LEU A 158 -5.42 6.67 4.07
CA LEU A 158 -5.73 7.77 4.99
C LEU A 158 -6.53 7.29 6.19
N SER A 159 -7.40 6.29 6.03
CA SER A 159 -8.11 5.65 7.15
C SER A 159 -7.18 4.98 8.17
N LEU A 160 -5.95 4.63 7.77
CA LEU A 160 -4.91 4.12 8.67
C LEU A 160 -4.19 5.24 9.47
N LEU A 161 -4.46 6.52 9.16
CA LEU A 161 -3.86 7.69 9.80
C LEU A 161 -4.88 8.50 10.61
N PHE A 162 -6.10 8.59 10.10
CA PHE A 162 -7.15 9.46 10.62
C PHE A 162 -8.39 8.65 11.00
N PRO A 163 -9.07 9.01 12.10
CA PRO A 163 -10.31 8.34 12.52
C PRO A 163 -11.49 8.67 11.60
N ASP A 164 -11.46 9.82 10.94
CA ASP A 164 -12.51 10.34 10.07
C ASP A 164 -12.11 10.24 8.59
N ARG A 165 -13.11 10.29 7.70
CA ARG A 165 -12.88 10.37 6.25
C ARG A 165 -12.13 11.66 5.92
N VAL A 166 -11.09 11.54 5.10
CA VAL A 166 -10.29 12.67 4.62
C VAL A 166 -10.50 12.79 3.11
N ASP A 167 -10.93 13.96 2.65
CA ASP A 167 -11.17 14.25 1.24
C ASP A 167 -10.14 15.22 0.63
N ALA A 168 -9.40 15.95 1.46
CA ALA A 168 -8.22 16.69 1.03
C ALA A 168 -7.27 16.95 2.21
N ILE A 169 -6.00 17.18 1.91
CA ILE A 169 -4.98 17.57 2.88
C ILE A 169 -4.45 18.95 2.50
N ALA A 170 -4.51 19.90 3.44
CA ALA A 170 -4.12 21.29 3.20
C ALA A 170 -2.95 21.70 4.09
N ARG A 171 -2.10 22.60 3.57
CA ARG A 171 -1.04 23.24 4.34
C ARG A 171 -1.34 24.73 4.53
N ALA A 172 -1.44 25.18 5.78
CA ALA A 172 -1.64 26.58 6.12
C ALA A 172 -0.69 27.01 7.25
N LYS A 173 0.00 28.14 7.06
CA LYS A 173 0.95 28.72 8.05
C LYS A 173 1.99 27.69 8.56
N GLY A 174 2.49 26.84 7.66
CA GLY A 174 3.49 25.82 7.97
C GLY A 174 2.98 24.63 8.81
N ARG A 175 1.66 24.51 8.98
CA ARG A 175 0.95 23.38 9.61
C ARG A 175 0.10 22.67 8.57
N PHE A 176 -0.12 21.38 8.76
CA PHE A 176 -1.05 20.63 7.95
C PHE A 176 -2.43 20.57 8.63
N GLY A 177 -3.48 20.45 7.83
CA GLY A 177 -4.87 20.16 8.19
C GLY A 177 -5.47 19.19 7.16
N TYR A 178 -6.65 18.63 7.45
CA TYR A 178 -7.42 17.87 6.47
C TYR A 178 -8.84 18.44 6.36
N VAL A 179 -9.45 18.23 5.20
CA VAL A 179 -10.82 18.61 4.88
C VAL A 179 -11.66 17.36 4.78
N GLN A 180 -12.86 17.43 5.33
CA GLN A 180 -13.92 16.45 5.17
C GLN A 180 -15.11 17.17 4.56
N TRP A 181 -15.64 16.66 3.45
CA TRP A 181 -16.91 17.15 2.91
C TRP A 181 -18.05 16.60 3.76
N LEU A 182 -18.94 17.48 4.22
CA LEU A 182 -20.18 17.06 4.87
C LEU A 182 -21.19 16.74 3.76
N GLU A 183 -21.69 15.50 3.76
CA GLU A 183 -22.84 15.10 2.96
C GLU A 183 -24.15 15.72 3.49
#